data_AF-A0AAD9X5V1-F1
#
_entry.id   AF-A0AAD9X5V1-F1
#
_cell.length_a   1.000
_cell.length_b   1.000
_cell.length_c   1.000
_cell.angle_alpha   90.00
_cell.angle_beta   90.00
_cell.angle_gamma   90.00
#
_symmetry.space_group_name_H-M   'P 1'
#
loop_
_entity.id
_entity.type
_entity.pdbx_description
1 polymer ?
#
loop_
_entity_poly.entity_id
_entity_poly.type
_entity_poly.pdbx_seq_one_letter_code
_entity_poly.pdbx_strand_id
1 'polypeptide(L)' 'MAAADIIGKTNGKELVASGMPERLTAMLHHADVFIALPCGFETLEEIFTMASWEQLHIHEKPI' A
#
# COMPACT_ATOMS: atom_id res chain seq x y z
N MET A 1 17.23 -0.44 13.98
CA MET A 1 16.71 -1.82 13.92
C MET A 1 15.48 -1.87 14.81
N ALA A 2 14.29 -1.64 14.24
CA ALA A 2 13.04 -1.68 15.01
C ALA A 2 12.79 -3.12 15.47
N ALA A 3 12.30 -3.28 16.70
CA ALA A 3 12.13 -4.57 17.36
C ALA A 3 11.23 -5.51 16.53
N ALA A 4 11.71 -6.73 16.31
CA ALA A 4 11.05 -7.77 15.51
C ALA A 4 9.70 -8.27 16.09
N ASP A 5 9.24 -7.72 17.22
CA ASP A 5 8.06 -8.17 17.97
C ASP A 5 6.75 -7.43 17.64
N ILE A 6 6.74 -6.50 16.68
CA ILE A 6 5.52 -5.72 16.35
C ILE A 6 4.67 -6.41 15.27
N ILE A 7 5.24 -7.37 14.52
CA ILE A 7 4.59 -7.97 13.36
C ILE A 7 4.01 -9.34 13.76
N GLY A 8 2.69 -9.40 13.95
CA GLY A 8 1.96 -10.65 14.15
C GLY A 8 1.90 -11.51 12.88
N LYS A 9 1.38 -12.74 13.00
CA LYS A 9 1.15 -13.60 11.83
C LYS A 9 0.14 -12.95 10.88
N THR A 10 0.39 -13.06 9.57
CA THR A 10 -0.55 -12.60 8.54
C THR A 10 -1.87 -13.35 8.65
N ASN A 11 -2.97 -12.60 8.75
CA ASN A 11 -4.31 -13.16 8.61
C ASN A 11 -4.68 -13.17 7.12
N GLY A 12 -4.90 -14.35 6.55
CA GLY A 12 -5.25 -14.51 5.13
C GLY A 12 -4.06 -14.92 4.26
N LYS A 13 -4.03 -14.42 3.01
CA LYS A 13 -3.02 -14.79 2.02
C LYS A 13 -1.93 -13.73 1.92
N GLU A 14 -0.67 -14.15 1.97
CA GLU A 14 0.48 -13.32 1.67
C GLU A 14 0.82 -13.40 0.17
N LEU A 15 1.10 -12.24 -0.44
CA LEU A 15 1.48 -12.13 -1.86
C LEU A 15 2.89 -11.54 -1.93
N VAL A 16 3.81 -12.29 -2.55
CA VAL A 16 5.18 -11.81 -2.77
C VAL A 16 5.23 -11.01 -4.06
N ALA A 17 5.78 -9.80 -3.99
CA ALA A 17 6.04 -8.94 -5.14
C ALA A 17 7.56 -8.88 -5.41
N SER A 18 7.95 -8.75 -6.68
CA SER A 18 9.34 -8.66 -7.11
C SER A 18 9.93 -7.26 -6.92
N GLY A 19 9.12 -6.25 -6.63
CA GLY A 19 9.57 -4.88 -6.39
C GLY A 19 8.44 -3.90 -6.06
N MET A 20 8.81 -2.65 -5.78
CA MET A 20 7.87 -1.61 -5.36
C MET A 20 6.77 -1.30 -6.39
N PRO A 21 7.05 -1.19 -7.71
CA PRO A 21 5.99 -0.95 -8.68
C PRO A 21 4.94 -2.08 -8.71
N GLU A 22 5.40 -3.33 -8.71
CA GLU A 22 4.50 -4.49 -8.67
C GLU A 22 3.71 -4.54 -7.36
N ARG A 23 4.34 -4.21 -6.22
CA ARG A 23 3.67 -4.13 -4.93
C ARG A 23 2.52 -3.13 -4.96
N LEU A 24 2.73 -1.94 -5.49
CA LEU A 24 1.68 -0.91 -5.60
C LEU A 24 0.55 -1.34 -6.54
N THR A 25 0.87 -1.92 -7.70
CA THR A 25 -0.16 -2.44 -8.62
C THR A 25 -0.95 -3.60 -8.01
N ALA A 26 -0.29 -4.52 -7.31
CA ALA A 26 -0.96 -5.62 -6.61
C ALA A 26 -1.87 -5.11 -5.49
N MET A 27 -1.40 -4.14 -4.69
CA MET A 27 -2.24 -3.48 -3.67
C MET A 27 -3.45 -2.80 -4.31
N LEU A 28 -3.25 -2.08 -5.42
CA LEU A 28 -4.34 -1.46 -6.16
C LEU A 28 -5.34 -2.48 -6.68
N HIS A 29 -4.90 -3.62 -7.20
CA HIS A 29 -5.82 -4.63 -7.71
C HIS A 29 -6.67 -5.28 -6.61
N HIS A 30 -6.11 -5.46 -5.41
CA HIS A 30 -6.72 -6.22 -4.33
C HIS A 30 -7.37 -5.40 -3.21
N ALA A 31 -7.11 -4.10 -3.09
CA ALA A 31 -7.70 -3.25 -2.07
C ALA A 31 -9.02 -2.63 -2.54
N ASP A 32 -9.97 -2.38 -1.65
CA ASP A 32 -11.19 -1.60 -1.95
C ASP A 32 -11.02 -0.11 -1.59
N VAL A 33 -10.17 0.17 -0.60
CA VAL A 33 -9.90 1.48 -0.04
C VAL A 33 -8.46 1.54 0.44
N PHE A 34 -7.85 2.72 0.38
CA PHE A 34 -6.56 3.00 0.98
C PHE A 34 -6.72 3.82 2.26
N ILE A 35 -5.86 3.60 3.24
CA ILE A 35 -5.85 4.37 4.48
C ILE A 35 -4.39 4.63 4.84
N ALA A 36 -4.00 5.89 4.96
CA ALA A 36 -2.69 6.26 5.49
C ALA A 36 -2.76 6.46 7.00
N LEU A 37 -2.04 5.63 7.75
CA LEU A 37 -1.82 5.83 9.18
C LEU A 37 -0.59 6.72 9.41
N PRO A 38 -0.51 7.47 10.53
CA PRO A 38 0.66 8.30 10.85
C PRO A 38 1.95 7.45 10.87
N CYS A 39 2.87 7.73 9.95
CA CYS A 39 4.10 6.96 9.75
C CYS A 39 5.21 7.83 9.11
N GLY A 40 6.25 7.18 8.60
CA GLY A 40 7.37 7.82 7.90
C GLY A 40 7.06 8.24 6.46
N PHE A 41 8.09 8.77 5.79
CA PHE A 41 7.98 9.31 4.42
C PHE A 41 7.59 8.24 3.38
N GLU A 42 8.00 6.99 3.57
CA GLU A 42 7.66 5.88 2.66
C GLU A 42 6.13 5.70 2.55
N THR A 43 5.40 5.79 3.66
CA THR A 43 3.93 5.74 3.64
C THR A 43 3.32 6.94 2.91
N LEU A 44 3.93 8.13 3.03
CA LEU A 44 3.50 9.30 2.28
C LEU A 44 3.74 9.12 0.77
N GLU A 45 4.89 8.59 0.37
CA GLU A 45 5.20 8.31 -1.03
C GLU A 45 4.19 7.32 -1.65
N GLU A 46 3.88 6.24 -0.93
CA GLU A 46 2.90 5.24 -1.36
C GLU A 46 1.49 5.86 -1.50
N ILE A 47 1.04 6.66 -0.54
CA ILE A 47 -0.29 7.27 -0.60
C ILE A 47 -0.39 8.36 -1.69
N PHE A 48 0.66 9.16 -1.88
CA PHE A 48 0.68 10.16 -2.96
C PHE A 48 0.68 9.51 -4.34
N THR A 49 1.29 8.33 -4.47
CA THR A 49 1.23 7.57 -5.72
C THR A 49 -0.21 7.14 -6.03
N MET A 50 -0.94 6.60 -5.04
CA MET A 50 -2.36 6.24 -5.20
C MET A 50 -3.23 7.46 -5.51
N ALA A 51 -3.04 8.58 -4.79
CA ALA A 51 -3.77 9.81 -5.06
C ALA A 51 -3.49 10.38 -6.47
N SER A 52 -2.25 10.26 -6.95
CA SER A 52 -1.92 10.68 -8.31
C SER A 52 -2.59 9.79 -9.36
N TRP A 53 -2.72 8.48 -9.09
CA TRP A 53 -3.41 7.55 -9.98
C TRP A 53 -4.92 7.76 -10.00
N GLU A 54 -5.51 8.16 -8.88
CA GLU A 54 -6.90 8.64 -8.82
C GLU A 54 -7.09 9.87 -9.73
N GLN A 55 -6.21 10.88 -9.64
CA GLN A 55 -6.26 12.08 -10.48
C GLN A 55 -6.11 11.76 -11.98
N LEU A 56 -5.35 10.73 -12.32
CA LEU A 56 -5.20 10.22 -13.69
C LEU A 56 -6.34 9.29 -14.13
N HIS A 57 -7.37 9.08 -13.30
CA HIS A 57 -8.50 8.19 -13.54
C HIS A 57 -8.10 6.72 -13.79
N ILE A 58 -7.00 6.27 -13.18
CA ILE A 58 -6.55 4.87 -13.22
C ILE A 58 -7.38 4.02 -12.26
N HIS A 59 -7.91 4.63 -11.19
CA HIS A 59 -8.88 4.03 -10.28
C HIS A 59 -9.76 5.09 -9.63
N GLU A 60 -10.87 4.67 -9.01
CA GLU A 60 -11.80 5.53 -8.26
C GLU A 60 -11.94 5.09 -6.79
N LYS A 61 -10.98 4.28 -6.31
CA LYS A 61 -10.96 3.76 -4.94
C LYS A 61 -10.72 4.90 -3.94
N PRO A 62 -11.50 4.99 -2.86
CA PRO A 62 -11.28 6.00 -1.83
C PRO A 62 -9.90 5.87 -1.19
N ILE A 63 -9.35 7.01 -0.78
CA ILE A 63 -8.06 7.16 -0.09
C ILE A 63 -8.26 7.88 1.24
#